data_AF-A0A2P7S4K9-F1
#
_entry.id   AF-A0A2P7S4K9-F1
#
_cell.length_a   1.000
_cell.length_b   1.000
_cell.length_c   1.000
_cell.angle_alpha   90.00
_cell.angle_beta   90.00
_cell.angle_gamma   90.00
#
_symmetry.space_group_name_H-M   'P 1'
#
loop_
_entity.id
_entity.type
_entity.pdbx_description
1 polymer ?
#
loop_
_entity_poly.entity_id
_entity_poly.type
_entity_poly.pdbx_seq_one_letter_code
_entity_poly.pdbx_strand_id
1 'polypeptide(L)'
;MSDATLLRLEAKFNANSDREEQAGDRIEELEAEFDRLRKRIRKTDQKLDRRTQEGSRLFDKIMSTRATTLAGLLVKVRVRDRWATDDEHTEITILKSLVADLKAIAGEQP
;
A
#
# COMPACT_ATOMS: atom_id res chain seq x y z
N MET A 1 13.48 -63.10 15.92
CA MET A 1 13.53 -62.24 14.72
C MET A 1 14.74 -62.66 13.92
N SER A 2 14.65 -62.72 12.59
CA SER A 2 15.80 -63.00 11.72
C SER A 2 16.44 -61.71 11.22
N ASP A 3 17.73 -61.75 10.90
CA ASP A 3 18.50 -60.61 10.40
C ASP A 3 17.88 -59.97 9.15
N ALA A 4 17.20 -60.76 8.31
CA ALA A 4 16.46 -60.26 7.15
C ALA A 4 15.34 -59.27 7.53
N THR A 5 14.69 -59.48 8.69
CA THR A 5 13.68 -58.54 9.20
C THR A 5 14.32 -57.24 9.66
N LEU A 6 15.50 -57.31 10.29
CA LEU A 6 16.23 -56.12 10.73
C LEU A 6 16.68 -55.26 9.55
N LEU A 7 17.28 -55.87 8.52
CA LEU A 7 17.69 -55.16 7.29
C LEU A 7 16.50 -54.48 6.60
N ARG A 8 15.33 -55.12 6.58
CA ARG A 8 14.12 -54.53 6.00
C ARG A 8 13.59 -53.34 6.81
N LEU A 9 13.72 -53.38 8.14
CA LEU A 9 13.32 -52.28 9.01
C LEU A 9 14.28 -51.11 8.90
N GLU A 10 15.59 -51.37 8.84
CA GLU A 10 16.63 -50.35 8.60
C GLU A 10 16.38 -49.62 7.27
N ALA A 11 16.15 -50.35 6.17
CA ALA A 11 15.86 -49.73 4.88
C ALA A 11 14.62 -48.84 4.90
N LYS A 12 13.57 -49.23 5.65
CA LYS A 12 12.37 -48.41 5.83
C LYS A 12 12.63 -47.18 6.68
N PHE A 13 13.44 -47.31 7.73
CA PHE A 13 13.82 -46.22 8.61
C PHE A 13 14.62 -45.17 7.84
N ASN A 14 15.65 -45.59 7.12
CA ASN A 14 16.49 -44.69 6.31
C ASN A 14 15.64 -43.97 5.26
N ALA A 15 14.79 -44.69 4.52
CA ALA A 15 13.90 -44.07 3.54
C ALA A 15 12.88 -43.10 4.17
N ASN A 16 12.53 -43.25 5.44
CA ASN A 16 11.70 -42.28 6.15
C ASN A 16 12.51 -41.06 6.58
N SER A 17 13.73 -41.28 7.09
CA SER A 17 14.68 -40.23 7.45
C SER A 17 15.00 -39.33 6.25
N ASP A 18 15.27 -39.91 5.08
CA ASP A 18 15.55 -39.15 3.85
C ASP A 18 14.35 -38.28 3.43
N ARG A 19 13.11 -38.78 3.64
CA ARG A 19 11.90 -37.99 3.35
C ARG A 19 11.71 -36.84 4.33
N GLU A 20 12.07 -37.06 5.59
CA GLU A 20 12.02 -36.02 6.63
C GLU A 20 13.02 -34.90 6.33
N GLU A 21 14.24 -35.27 5.95
CA GLU A 21 15.27 -34.32 5.52
C GLU A 21 14.82 -33.49 4.30
N GLN A 22 14.33 -34.15 3.24
CA GLN A 22 13.80 -33.47 2.05
C GLN A 22 12.61 -32.55 2.36
N ALA A 23 11.75 -32.93 3.32
CA ALA A 23 10.66 -32.08 3.76
C ALA A 23 11.18 -30.85 4.52
N GLY A 24 12.20 -31.02 5.35
CA GLY A 24 12.91 -29.95 6.05
C GLY A 24 13.49 -28.93 5.08
N ASP A 25 14.29 -29.38 4.11
CA ASP A 25 14.88 -28.52 3.07
C ASP A 25 13.82 -27.70 2.33
N ARG A 26 12.70 -28.35 1.98
CA ARG A 26 11.60 -27.68 1.29
C ARG A 26 10.89 -26.64 2.16
N ILE A 27 10.80 -26.87 3.46
CA ILE A 27 10.27 -25.87 4.40
C ILE A 27 11.21 -24.66 4.45
N GLU A 28 12.52 -24.87 4.57
CA GLU A 28 13.50 -23.77 4.59
C GLU A 28 13.45 -22.93 3.31
N GLU A 29 13.32 -23.57 2.15
CA GLU A 29 13.14 -22.87 0.86
C GLU A 29 11.87 -22.02 0.86
N LEU A 30 10.73 -22.57 1.31
CA LEU A 30 9.46 -21.87 1.38
C LEU A 30 9.51 -20.69 2.37
N GLU A 31 10.15 -20.84 3.52
CA GLU A 31 10.35 -19.76 4.48
C GLU A 31 11.19 -18.63 3.87
N ALA A 32 12.26 -18.97 3.15
CA ALA A 32 13.10 -18.00 2.46
C ALA A 32 12.32 -17.24 1.36
N GLU A 33 11.46 -17.92 0.61
CA GLU A 33 10.57 -17.29 -0.37
C GLU A 33 9.54 -16.36 0.28
N PHE A 34 8.93 -16.80 1.38
CA PHE A 34 7.97 -16.00 2.13
C PHE A 34 8.61 -14.72 2.67
N ASP A 35 9.83 -14.81 3.20
CA ASP A 35 10.60 -13.66 3.65
C ASP A 35 10.92 -12.68 2.52
N ARG A 36 11.25 -13.18 1.34
CA ARG A 36 11.46 -12.33 0.15
C ARG A 36 10.17 -11.63 -0.24
N LEU A 37 9.04 -12.33 -0.24
CA LEU A 37 7.72 -11.76 -0.54
C LEU A 37 7.35 -10.68 0.48
N ARG A 38 7.52 -10.95 1.77
CA ARG A 38 7.26 -10.00 2.86
C ARG A 38 8.08 -8.72 2.72
N LYS A 39 9.37 -8.84 2.37
CA LYS A 39 10.24 -7.69 2.09
C LYS A 39 9.76 -6.87 0.89
N ARG A 40 9.25 -7.54 -0.16
CA ARG A 40 8.69 -6.86 -1.35
C ARG A 40 7.41 -6.10 -1.01
N ILE A 41 6.49 -6.71 -0.25
CA ILE A 41 5.25 -6.06 0.22
C ILE A 41 5.61 -4.79 1.00
N ARG A 42 6.48 -4.90 2.02
CA ARG A 42 6.90 -3.74 2.82
C ARG A 42 7.52 -2.61 2.00
N LYS A 43 8.33 -2.93 0.98
CA LYS A 43 8.91 -1.91 0.08
C LYS A 43 7.83 -1.23 -0.77
N THR A 44 6.82 -1.97 -1.20
CA THR A 44 5.69 -1.43 -1.96
C THR A 44 4.83 -0.53 -1.08
N ASP A 45 4.53 -0.95 0.16
CA ASP A 45 3.78 -0.14 1.12
C ASP A 45 4.49 1.18 1.40
N GLN A 46 5.81 1.15 1.67
CA GLN A 46 6.59 2.37 1.85
C GLN A 46 6.58 3.30 0.63
N LYS A 47 6.54 2.75 -0.59
CA LYS A 47 6.43 3.55 -1.81
C LYS A 47 5.02 4.14 -1.95
N LEU A 48 3.99 3.38 -1.59
CA LEU A 48 2.62 3.85 -1.59
C LEU A 48 2.46 4.98 -0.58
N ASP A 49 2.92 4.81 0.67
CA ASP A 49 2.90 5.83 1.71
C ASP A 49 3.58 7.12 1.26
N ARG A 50 4.77 7.04 0.66
CA ARG A 50 5.48 8.22 0.14
C ARG A 50 4.69 8.92 -0.96
N ARG A 51 4.10 8.16 -1.89
CA ARG A 51 3.26 8.72 -2.97
C ARG A 51 2.00 9.35 -2.41
N THR A 52 1.38 8.75 -1.41
CA THR A 52 0.20 9.30 -0.71
C THR A 52 0.57 10.58 0.04
N GLN A 53 1.71 10.63 0.72
CA GLN A 53 2.20 11.84 1.39
C GLN A 53 2.51 12.97 0.40
N GLU A 54 3.17 12.66 -0.72
CA GLU A 54 3.43 13.64 -1.78
C GLU A 54 2.12 14.13 -2.42
N GLY A 55 1.19 13.21 -2.69
CA GLY A 55 -0.15 13.52 -3.16
C GLY A 55 -0.91 14.44 -2.21
N SER A 56 -0.87 14.15 -0.90
CA SER A 56 -1.50 14.98 0.15
C SER A 56 -0.90 16.38 0.17
N ARG A 57 0.43 16.50 0.12
CA ARG A 57 1.11 17.81 0.07
C ARG A 57 0.71 18.62 -1.16
N LEU A 58 0.62 17.98 -2.32
CA LEU A 58 0.18 18.64 -3.55
C LEU A 58 -1.29 19.05 -3.47
N PHE A 59 -2.13 18.17 -2.93
CA PHE A 59 -3.54 18.47 -2.69
C PHE A 59 -3.69 19.70 -1.78
N ASP A 60 -3.03 19.72 -0.62
CA ASP A 60 -3.07 20.85 0.32
C ASP A 60 -2.57 22.15 -0.34
N LYS A 61 -1.50 22.06 -1.13
CA LYS A 61 -0.96 23.20 -1.88
C LYS A 61 -1.96 23.71 -2.92
N ILE A 62 -2.63 22.82 -3.64
CA ILE A 62 -3.65 23.20 -4.63
C ILE A 62 -4.83 23.87 -3.93
N MET A 63 -5.35 23.27 -2.86
CA MET A 63 -6.49 23.80 -2.13
C MET A 63 -6.18 25.12 -1.40
N SER A 64 -4.96 25.32 -0.90
CA SER A 64 -4.54 26.59 -0.29
C SER A 64 -4.25 27.70 -1.30
N THR A 65 -3.93 27.37 -2.56
CA THR A 65 -3.66 28.36 -3.60
C THR A 65 -4.97 29.00 -4.07
N ARG A 66 -5.12 30.32 -3.92
CA ARG A 66 -6.34 31.04 -4.33
C ARG A 66 -6.53 31.01 -5.85
N ALA A 67 -7.71 30.62 -6.31
CA ALA A 67 -8.08 30.73 -7.72
C ALA A 67 -8.76 32.08 -8.00
N THR A 68 -8.27 32.80 -9.00
CA THR A 68 -8.83 34.10 -9.44
C THR A 68 -9.64 33.98 -10.74
N THR A 69 -9.72 32.77 -11.31
CA THR A 69 -10.41 32.49 -12.57
C THR A 69 -11.23 31.21 -12.46
N LEU A 70 -12.26 31.09 -13.30
CA LEU A 70 -13.06 29.86 -13.41
C LEU A 70 -12.19 28.64 -13.77
N ALA A 71 -11.17 28.81 -14.62
CA ALA A 71 -10.24 27.75 -14.97
C ALA A 71 -9.45 27.25 -13.75
N GLY A 72 -9.02 28.14 -12.86
CA GLY A 72 -8.37 27.78 -11.60
C GLY A 72 -9.30 27.04 -10.64
N LEU A 73 -10.57 27.46 -10.55
CA LEU A 73 -11.58 26.78 -9.75
C LEU A 73 -11.83 25.34 -10.25
N LEU A 74 -11.94 25.16 -11.58
CA LEU A 74 -12.11 23.84 -12.20
C LEU A 74 -10.92 22.89 -11.96
N VAL A 75 -9.71 23.41 -11.75
CA VAL A 75 -8.58 22.57 -11.33
C VAL A 75 -8.83 21.98 -9.95
N LYS A 76 -9.28 22.78 -8.97
CA LYS A 76 -9.58 22.29 -7.61
C LYS A 76 -10.68 21.24 -7.63
N VAL A 77 -11.75 21.46 -8.39
CA VAL A 77 -12.86 20.49 -8.51
C VAL A 77 -12.37 19.15 -9.09
N ARG A 78 -11.56 19.17 -10.16
CA ARG A 78 -10.99 17.93 -10.73
C ARG A 78 -10.03 17.23 -9.77
N VAL A 79 -9.26 17.98 -9.00
CA VAL A 79 -8.36 17.43 -8.00
C VAL A 79 -9.14 16.77 -6.86
N ARG A 80 -10.22 17.40 -6.38
CA ARG A 80 -11.16 16.80 -5.43
C ARG A 80 -11.76 15.50 -5.97
N ASP A 81 -12.31 15.53 -7.18
CA ASP A 81 -12.96 14.35 -7.80
C ASP A 81 -12.02 13.13 -7.86
N ARG A 82 -10.73 13.39 -8.09
CA ARG A 82 -9.70 12.35 -8.11
C ARG A 82 -9.19 11.94 -6.73
N TRP A 83 -9.23 12.85 -5.75
CA TRP A 83 -8.74 12.64 -4.40
C TRP A 83 -9.89 12.12 -3.53
N ALA A 84 -10.12 10.80 -3.60
CA ALA A 84 -11.13 10.12 -2.80
C ALA A 84 -10.72 10.14 -1.32
N THR A 85 -11.29 11.08 -0.56
CA THR A 85 -11.15 11.15 0.89
C THR A 85 -12.54 11.03 1.48
N ASP A 86 -12.76 9.96 2.24
CA ASP A 86 -13.93 9.83 3.10
C ASP A 86 -13.72 10.59 4.43
N ASP A 87 -12.81 11.58 4.44
CA ASP A 87 -12.45 12.36 5.62
C ASP A 87 -13.21 13.69 5.64
N GLU A 88 -14.12 13.82 6.60
CA GLU A 88 -15.00 14.98 6.78
C GLU A 88 -14.22 16.29 6.95
N HIS A 89 -13.05 16.25 7.61
CA HIS A 89 -12.21 17.44 7.80
C HIS A 89 -11.62 17.97 6.50
N THR A 90 -11.14 17.06 5.65
CA THR A 90 -10.64 17.37 4.32
C THR A 90 -11.74 17.94 3.43
N GLU A 91 -12.95 17.37 3.47
CA GLU A 91 -14.11 17.89 2.72
C GLU A 91 -14.49 19.31 3.15
N ILE A 92 -14.53 19.60 4.46
CA ILE A 92 -14.77 20.97 4.97
C ILE A 92 -13.70 21.94 4.44
N THR A 93 -12.44 21.53 4.41
CA THR A 93 -11.32 22.36 3.94
C THR A 93 -11.46 22.70 2.44
N ILE A 94 -11.83 21.72 1.62
CA ILE A 94 -12.11 21.91 0.20
C ILE A 94 -13.26 22.90 0.01
N LEU A 95 -14.37 22.70 0.71
CA LEU A 95 -15.56 23.55 0.58
C LEU A 95 -15.25 25.00 0.95
N LYS A 96 -14.54 25.23 2.06
CA LYS A 96 -14.09 26.58 2.46
C LYS A 96 -13.23 27.24 1.38
N SER A 97 -12.30 26.50 0.81
CA SER A 97 -11.41 26.98 -0.26
C SER A 97 -12.19 27.37 -1.52
N LEU A 98 -13.10 26.51 -1.98
CA LEU A 98 -13.93 26.77 -3.16
C LEU A 98 -14.84 27.99 -2.95
N VAL A 99 -15.45 28.13 -1.77
CA VAL A 99 -16.27 29.30 -1.44
C VAL A 99 -15.44 30.59 -1.46
N ALA A 100 -14.24 30.57 -0.89
CA ALA A 100 -13.35 31.73 -0.90
C ALA A 100 -12.96 32.17 -2.32
N ASP A 101 -12.69 31.21 -3.21
CA ASP A 101 -12.40 31.49 -4.61
C ASP A 101 -13.63 32.03 -5.37
N LEU A 102 -14.82 31.46 -5.14
CA LEU A 102 -16.05 31.95 -5.76
C LEU A 102 -16.35 33.40 -5.37
N LYS A 103 -16.20 33.75 -4.09
CA LYS A 103 -16.32 35.15 -3.61
C LYS A 103 -15.31 36.06 -4.29
N ALA A 104 -14.05 35.61 -4.39
CA ALA A 104 -12.99 36.35 -5.06
C ALA A 104 -13.32 36.66 -6.53
N ILE A 105 -13.84 35.67 -7.25
CA ILE A 105 -14.22 35.80 -8.66
C ILE A 105 -15.45 36.69 -8.82
N ALA A 106 -16.40 36.63 -7.88
CA ALA A 106 -17.58 37.48 -7.85
C ALA A 106 -17.27 38.95 -7.51
N GLY A 107 -16.02 39.27 -7.16
CA GLY A 107 -15.63 40.63 -6.72
C GLY A 107 -16.06 40.95 -5.28
N GLU A 108 -16.59 39.97 -4.55
CA GLU A 108 -16.84 40.07 -3.12
C GLU A 108 -15.49 39.93 -2.39
N GLN A 109 -14.85 41.06 -2.09
CA GLN A 109 -13.74 41.05 -1.12
C GLN A 109 -14.28 40.74 0.29
N PRO A 110 -13.48 40.09 1.15
CA PRO A 110 -13.91 39.72 2.51
C PRO A 110 -14.37 40.92 3.34
#